data_AF-A0A3A0V684-F1
#
_entry.id   AF-A0A3A0V684-F1
#
_cell.length_a   1.000
_cell.length_b   1.000
_cell.length_c   1.000
_cell.angle_alpha   90.00
_cell.angle_beta   90.00
_cell.angle_gamma   90.00
#
_symmetry.space_group_name_H-M   'P 1'
#
loop_
_entity.id
_entity.type
_entity.pdbx_description
1 polymer ?
#
loop_
_entity_poly.entity_id
_entity_poly.type
_entity_poly.pdbx_seq_one_letter_code
_entity_poly.pdbx_strand_id
1 'polypeptide(L)'
;VLYIAFGKYGNVTLGKATDKPEFNNFSWAAMLFCAGIASDILYWGIIEWAFYYQDPPHGGKGMTDSALNYATMYGMFHWGPIAWATFVLPALCIGYLLFVKKKPIYKVSQTLRPILKGQTDGLVGKIVDIIFIFGLLGGAATSLALGVPMITAGIERLTGIDGDNMLMRGAI
;
A
#
# COMPACT_ATOMS: atom_id res chain seq x y z
N VAL A 1 14.00 3.27 -6.88
CA VAL A 1 14.03 4.08 -5.64
C VAL A 1 15.43 4.41 -5.18
N LEU A 2 16.30 3.42 -4.90
CA LEU A 2 17.66 3.67 -4.42
C LEU A 2 18.47 4.61 -5.32
N TYR A 3 18.39 4.43 -6.64
CA TYR A 3 19.03 5.33 -7.61
C TYR A 3 18.58 6.80 -7.48
N ILE A 4 17.30 7.04 -7.14
CA ILE A 4 16.80 8.40 -6.95
C ILE A 4 17.26 8.93 -5.60
N ALA A 5 17.12 8.14 -4.54
CA ALA A 5 17.44 8.52 -3.17
C ALA A 5 18.94 8.85 -2.98
N PHE A 6 19.82 8.02 -3.54
CA PHE A 6 21.28 8.17 -3.41
C PHE A 6 21.94 8.80 -4.64
N GLY A 7 21.20 9.01 -5.72
CA GLY A 7 21.72 9.66 -6.92
C GLY A 7 21.56 11.17 -6.90
N LYS A 8 21.83 11.79 -8.06
CA LYS A 8 21.80 13.25 -8.24
C LYS A 8 20.47 13.93 -7.88
N TYR A 9 19.38 13.17 -7.81
CA TYR A 9 18.03 13.69 -7.55
C TYR A 9 17.61 13.61 -6.08
N GLY A 10 18.40 12.97 -5.19
CA GLY A 10 18.03 12.77 -3.79
C GLY A 10 17.94 14.07 -2.98
N ASN A 11 18.67 15.11 -3.40
CA ASN A 11 18.68 16.43 -2.75
C ASN A 11 17.66 17.42 -3.35
N VAL A 12 16.78 16.97 -4.25
CA VAL A 12 15.76 17.84 -4.85
C VAL A 12 14.60 18.01 -3.88
N THR A 13 14.37 19.23 -3.40
CA THR A 13 13.20 19.57 -2.59
C THR A 13 11.91 19.44 -3.42
N LEU A 14 10.92 18.69 -2.90
CA LEU A 14 9.57 18.64 -3.48
C LEU A 14 8.79 19.91 -3.14
N GLY A 15 9.18 21.02 -3.76
CA GLY A 15 8.68 22.36 -3.50
C GLY A 15 9.57 23.38 -4.20
N LYS A 16 9.66 24.59 -3.64
CA LYS A 16 10.74 25.52 -3.96
C LYS A 16 12.01 25.09 -3.24
N ALA A 17 13.17 25.44 -3.79
CA ALA A 17 14.47 25.10 -3.19
C ALA A 17 14.65 25.66 -1.76
N THR A 18 13.94 26.73 -1.42
CA THR A 18 13.96 27.39 -0.10
C THR A 18 12.88 26.89 0.86
N ASP A 19 11.98 26.02 0.40
CA ASP A 19 10.87 25.54 1.22
C ASP A 19 11.41 24.62 2.34
N LYS A 20 10.81 24.74 3.52
CA LYS A 20 11.05 23.87 4.67
C LYS A 20 9.93 22.83 4.77
N PRO A 21 10.18 21.64 5.36
CA PRO A 21 9.12 20.67 5.63
C PRO A 21 8.00 21.31 6.44
N GLU A 22 6.76 21.09 6.02
CA GLU A 22 5.56 21.57 6.72
C GLU A 22 5.36 20.86 8.06
N PHE A 23 5.74 19.58 8.12
CA PHE A 23 5.68 18.75 9.31
C PHE A 23 7.10 18.42 9.79
N ASN A 24 7.29 18.36 11.10
CA ASN A 24 8.53 17.84 11.68
C ASN A 24 8.64 16.32 11.43
N ASN A 25 9.85 15.77 11.62
CA ASN A 25 10.14 14.37 11.32
C ASN A 25 9.28 13.38 12.12
N PHE A 26 8.92 13.71 13.37
CA PHE A 26 8.10 12.83 14.19
C PHE A 26 6.66 12.78 13.69
N SER A 27 6.05 13.94 13.45
CA SER A 27 4.70 14.04 12.88
C SER A 27 4.63 13.39 11.50
N TRP A 28 5.66 13.57 10.66
CA TRP A 28 5.75 12.93 9.35
C TRP A 28 5.83 11.40 9.45
N ALA A 29 6.68 10.87 10.34
CA ALA A 29 6.78 9.42 10.58
C ALA A 29 5.46 8.85 11.13
N ALA A 30 4.77 9.57 12.02
CA ALA A 30 3.48 9.17 12.55
C ALA A 30 2.41 9.12 11.46
N MET A 31 2.35 10.12 10.56
CA MET A 31 1.43 10.11 9.41
C MET A 31 1.69 8.93 8.49
N LEU A 32 2.96 8.60 8.21
CA LEU A 32 3.30 7.42 7.41
C LEU A 32 2.87 6.12 8.07
N PHE A 33 3.08 6.00 9.38
CA PHE A 33 2.66 4.82 10.13
C PHE A 33 1.13 4.67 10.08
N CYS A 34 0.38 5.72 10.41
CA CYS A 34 -1.08 5.70 10.36
C CYS A 34 -1.65 5.43 8.96
N ALA A 35 -1.01 5.96 7.90
CA ALA A 35 -1.40 5.68 6.53
C ALA A 35 -1.18 4.21 6.12
N GLY A 36 -0.27 3.51 6.80
CA GLY A 36 0.07 2.13 6.54
C GLY A 36 -0.75 1.09 7.29
N ILE A 37 -1.48 1.47 8.35
CA ILE A 37 -2.26 0.52 9.14
C ILE A 37 -3.65 0.34 8.55
N ALA A 38 -3.97 -0.88 8.15
CA ALA A 38 -5.31 -1.30 7.76
C ALA A 38 -5.62 -2.72 8.27
N SER A 39 -6.83 -3.21 7.97
CA SER A 39 -7.33 -4.54 8.37
C SER A 39 -6.49 -5.71 7.83
N ASP A 40 -5.80 -5.51 6.72
CA ASP A 40 -4.87 -6.48 6.12
C ASP A 40 -3.69 -6.81 7.04
N ILE A 41 -3.09 -5.82 7.72
CA ILE A 41 -1.99 -6.06 8.67
C ILE A 41 -2.46 -6.90 9.86
N LEU A 42 -3.68 -6.65 10.34
CA LEU A 42 -4.25 -7.44 11.44
C LEU A 42 -4.47 -8.90 11.00
N TYR A 43 -4.99 -9.10 9.79
CA TYR A 43 -5.25 -10.42 9.26
C TYR A 43 -3.95 -11.19 8.96
N TRP A 44 -3.12 -10.67 8.05
CA TRP A 44 -1.92 -11.34 7.58
C TRP A 44 -0.80 -11.36 8.62
N GLY A 45 -0.67 -10.32 9.44
CA GLY A 45 0.33 -10.28 10.51
C GLY A 45 0.18 -11.42 11.53
N ILE A 46 -1.03 -11.97 11.68
CA ILE A 46 -1.30 -13.07 12.60
C ILE A 46 -1.12 -14.43 11.91
N ILE A 47 -1.51 -14.57 10.64
CA ILE A 47 -1.66 -15.90 10.01
C ILE A 47 -0.60 -16.24 8.97
N GLU A 48 0.05 -15.24 8.36
CA GLU A 48 0.91 -15.44 7.18
C GLU A 48 2.07 -16.40 7.47
N TRP A 49 2.72 -16.24 8.63
CA TRP A 49 3.82 -17.11 9.05
C TRP A 49 3.39 -18.59 9.14
N ALA A 50 2.14 -18.84 9.53
CA ALA A 50 1.64 -20.20 9.72
C ALA A 50 1.52 -20.92 8.37
N PHE A 51 1.13 -20.21 7.31
CA PHE A 51 1.12 -20.76 5.95
C PHE A 51 2.51 -21.20 5.51
N TYR A 52 3.52 -20.36 5.70
CA TYR A 52 4.90 -20.71 5.32
C TYR A 52 5.53 -21.78 6.20
N TYR A 53 5.09 -21.90 7.45
CA TYR A 53 5.53 -22.98 8.32
C TYR A 53 4.91 -24.32 7.91
N GLN A 54 3.62 -24.33 7.54
CA GLN A 54 2.88 -25.54 7.16
C GLN A 54 3.21 -26.02 5.74
N ASP A 55 3.34 -25.10 4.79
CA ASP A 55 3.63 -25.39 3.38
C ASP A 55 4.72 -24.43 2.86
N PRO A 56 5.99 -24.68 3.20
CA PRO A 56 7.08 -23.80 2.83
C PRO A 56 7.33 -23.83 1.30
N PRO A 57 7.77 -22.70 0.71
CA PRO A 57 8.03 -22.62 -0.71
C PRO A 57 9.18 -23.55 -1.15
N HIS A 58 9.31 -23.71 -2.47
CA HIS A 58 10.37 -24.54 -3.10
C HIS A 58 10.32 -26.03 -2.74
N GLY A 59 9.13 -26.55 -2.39
CA GLY A 59 8.94 -27.96 -2.09
C GLY A 59 9.56 -28.40 -0.76
N GLY A 60 9.75 -27.45 0.17
CA GLY A 60 10.24 -27.75 1.51
C GLY A 60 9.27 -28.62 2.31
N LYS A 61 9.78 -29.32 3.32
CA LYS A 61 8.92 -30.07 4.24
C LYS A 61 8.36 -29.13 5.32
N GLY A 62 7.04 -29.04 5.39
CA GLY A 62 6.33 -28.29 6.41
C GLY A 62 6.56 -28.79 7.83
N MET A 63 6.31 -27.91 8.79
CA MET A 63 6.43 -28.14 10.24
C MET A 63 7.82 -28.63 10.67
N THR A 64 8.86 -28.01 10.09
CA THR A 64 10.27 -28.29 10.39
C THR A 64 10.99 -27.02 10.79
N ASP A 65 12.14 -27.15 11.46
CA ASP A 65 13.01 -26.01 11.77
C ASP A 65 13.43 -25.23 10.52
N SER A 66 13.63 -25.93 9.39
CA SER A 66 13.90 -25.27 8.10
C SER A 66 12.73 -24.44 7.58
N ALA A 67 11.48 -24.84 7.86
CA ALA A 67 10.29 -24.09 7.47
C ALA A 67 10.14 -22.78 8.26
N LEU A 68 10.62 -22.72 9.52
CA LEU A 68 10.62 -21.50 10.32
C LEU A 68 11.44 -20.37 9.68
N ASN A 69 12.51 -20.71 8.97
CA ASN A 69 13.30 -19.70 8.23
C ASN A 69 12.43 -19.02 7.17
N TYR A 70 11.64 -19.77 6.42
CA TYR A 70 10.71 -19.20 5.44
C TYR A 70 9.61 -18.39 6.11
N ALA A 71 9.03 -18.90 7.19
CA ALA A 71 7.96 -18.22 7.94
C ALA A 71 8.37 -16.85 8.49
N THR A 72 9.64 -16.69 8.88
CA THR A 72 10.18 -15.42 9.37
C THR A 72 10.63 -14.49 8.23
N MET A 73 11.22 -15.04 7.16
CA MET A 73 11.75 -14.24 6.06
C MET A 73 10.67 -13.69 5.12
N TYR A 74 9.65 -14.50 4.77
CA TYR A 74 8.68 -14.09 3.75
C TYR A 74 7.78 -12.94 4.20
N GLY A 75 7.35 -12.91 5.46
CA GLY A 75 6.61 -11.77 5.99
C GLY A 75 7.43 -10.47 5.89
N MET A 76 8.73 -10.53 6.22
CA MET A 76 9.63 -9.37 6.04
C MET A 76 9.83 -9.01 4.56
N PHE A 77 9.78 -9.98 3.65
CA PHE A 77 9.87 -9.71 2.22
C PHE A 77 8.61 -9.04 1.68
N HIS A 78 7.42 -9.51 2.07
CA HIS A 78 6.13 -9.00 1.60
C HIS A 78 5.76 -7.63 2.19
N TRP A 79 6.14 -7.36 3.44
CA TRP A 79 5.73 -6.14 4.15
C TRP A 79 6.90 -5.21 4.48
N GLY A 80 8.13 -5.60 4.12
CA GLY A 80 9.34 -4.84 4.39
C GLY A 80 9.67 -3.80 3.32
N PRO A 81 10.93 -3.31 3.31
CA PRO A 81 11.33 -2.14 2.52
C PRO A 81 11.05 -2.24 1.02
N ILE A 82 11.07 -3.45 0.45
CA ILE A 82 10.82 -3.65 -0.98
C ILE A 82 9.38 -3.31 -1.36
N ALA A 83 8.39 -3.68 -0.53
CA ALA A 83 6.99 -3.37 -0.76
C ALA A 83 6.76 -1.85 -0.66
N TRP A 84 7.26 -1.21 0.40
CA TRP A 84 7.15 0.23 0.60
C TRP A 84 7.86 1.05 -0.47
N ALA A 85 8.98 0.55 -1.01
CA ALA A 85 9.67 1.21 -2.11
C ALA A 85 8.80 1.33 -3.37
N THR A 86 7.83 0.44 -3.58
CA THR A 86 6.93 0.55 -4.75
C THR A 86 6.04 1.80 -4.67
N PHE A 87 5.60 2.21 -3.48
CA PHE A 87 4.77 3.40 -3.28
C PHE A 87 5.52 4.71 -3.51
N VAL A 88 6.83 4.72 -3.30
CA VAL A 88 7.67 5.91 -3.51
C VAL A 88 7.62 6.37 -4.97
N LEU A 89 7.52 5.46 -5.94
CA LEU A 89 7.54 5.81 -7.36
C LEU A 89 6.36 6.69 -7.80
N PRO A 90 5.08 6.28 -7.65
CA PRO A 90 3.96 7.14 -7.98
C PRO A 90 3.90 8.38 -7.08
N ALA A 91 4.24 8.26 -5.78
CA ALA A 91 4.25 9.39 -4.85
C ALA A 91 5.21 10.50 -5.29
N LEU A 92 6.43 10.15 -5.70
CA LEU A 92 7.42 11.11 -6.22
C LEU A 92 6.94 11.77 -7.52
N CYS A 93 6.38 10.99 -8.45
CA CYS A 93 5.87 11.49 -9.71
C CYS A 93 4.75 12.52 -9.51
N ILE A 94 3.77 12.19 -8.67
CA ILE A 94 2.65 13.07 -8.34
C ILE A 94 3.14 14.28 -7.55
N GLY A 95 3.93 14.06 -6.49
CA GLY A 95 4.48 15.13 -5.65
C GLY A 95 5.33 16.12 -6.44
N TYR A 96 6.14 15.65 -7.40
CA TYR A 96 6.91 16.53 -8.27
C TYR A 96 6.02 17.40 -9.15
N LEU A 97 4.95 16.84 -9.74
CA LEU A 97 4.01 17.64 -10.55
C LEU A 97 3.28 18.71 -9.72
N LEU A 98 2.78 18.32 -8.54
CA LEU A 98 2.02 19.19 -7.67
C LEU A 98 2.90 20.27 -7.04
N PHE A 99 4.01 19.87 -6.41
CA PHE A 99 4.78 20.76 -5.56
C PHE A 99 5.92 21.47 -6.28
N VAL A 100 6.54 20.86 -7.30
CA VAL A 100 7.65 21.47 -8.06
C VAL A 100 7.15 22.14 -9.34
N LYS A 101 6.35 21.44 -10.15
CA LYS A 101 5.81 22.00 -11.41
C LYS A 101 4.57 22.86 -11.22
N LYS A 102 3.99 22.90 -10.00
CA LYS A 102 2.81 23.70 -9.64
C LYS A 102 1.64 23.47 -10.60
N LYS A 103 1.47 22.22 -11.06
CA LYS A 103 0.33 21.82 -11.89
C LYS A 103 -0.71 21.17 -10.99
N PRO A 104 -1.91 21.75 -10.82
CA PRO A 104 -2.95 21.20 -9.95
C PRO A 104 -3.69 20.04 -10.63
N ILE A 105 -2.96 19.09 -11.21
CA ILE A 105 -3.53 17.94 -11.90
C ILE A 105 -3.13 16.67 -11.15
N TYR A 106 -4.12 16.03 -10.54
CA TYR A 106 -3.97 14.80 -9.74
C TYR A 106 -4.10 13.52 -10.59
N LYS A 107 -4.23 13.66 -11.91
CA LYS A 107 -4.31 12.51 -12.83
C LYS A 107 -2.94 11.85 -12.96
N VAL A 108 -2.88 10.54 -12.72
CA VAL A 108 -1.64 9.77 -12.84
C VAL A 108 -1.13 9.79 -14.27
N SER A 109 -2.01 9.79 -15.27
CA SER A 109 -1.66 9.94 -16.68
C SER A 109 -0.77 11.14 -16.98
N GLN A 110 -0.95 12.26 -16.26
CA GLN A 110 -0.16 13.48 -16.47
C GLN A 110 1.28 13.36 -15.98
N THR A 111 1.55 12.45 -15.05
CA THR A 111 2.93 12.10 -14.66
C THR A 111 3.70 11.45 -15.80
N LEU A 112 3.01 10.81 -16.74
CA LEU A 112 3.59 10.16 -17.91
C LEU A 112 3.80 11.11 -19.09
N ARG A 113 3.39 12.37 -18.99
CA ARG A 113 3.49 13.35 -20.07
C ARG A 113 4.91 13.57 -20.63
N PRO A 114 6.00 13.47 -19.85
CA PRO A 114 7.36 13.52 -20.40
C PRO A 114 7.65 12.39 -21.40
N ILE A 115 6.98 11.25 -21.28
CA ILE A 115 7.19 10.06 -22.12
C ILE A 115 6.12 9.99 -23.21
N LEU A 116 4.84 10.08 -22.82
CA LEU A 116 3.69 9.92 -23.70
C LEU A 116 3.29 11.22 -24.42
N LYS A 117 3.86 12.36 -24.03
CA LYS A 117 3.60 13.68 -24.64
C LYS A 117 2.10 13.99 -24.66
N GLY A 118 1.58 14.51 -25.77
CA GLY A 118 0.16 14.88 -25.90
C GLY A 118 -0.83 13.71 -25.80
N GLN A 119 -0.37 12.45 -25.83
CA GLN A 119 -1.26 11.29 -25.71
C GLN A 119 -1.91 11.19 -24.33
N THR A 120 -1.32 11.80 -23.30
CA THR A 120 -1.91 11.88 -21.95
C THR A 120 -3.21 12.67 -21.91
N ASP A 121 -3.44 13.51 -22.92
CA ASP A 121 -4.62 14.38 -22.99
C ASP A 121 -5.77 13.70 -23.78
N GLY A 122 -5.51 12.53 -24.37
CA GLY A 122 -6.46 11.73 -25.14
C GLY A 122 -6.80 10.36 -24.50
N LEU A 123 -7.16 9.39 -25.34
CA LEU A 123 -7.64 8.07 -24.91
C LEU A 123 -6.63 7.30 -24.05
N VAL A 124 -5.34 7.38 -24.40
CA VAL A 124 -4.27 6.69 -23.66
C VAL A 124 -4.22 7.18 -22.21
N GLY A 125 -4.27 8.50 -21.99
CA GLY A 125 -4.31 9.04 -20.63
C GLY A 125 -5.54 8.59 -19.85
N LYS A 126 -6.71 8.59 -20.50
CA LYS A 126 -7.95 8.12 -19.87
C LYS A 126 -7.87 6.64 -19.45
N ILE A 127 -7.29 5.77 -20.28
CA ILE A 127 -7.10 4.35 -19.95
C ILE A 127 -6.19 4.20 -18.72
N VAL A 128 -5.07 4.93 -18.68
CA VAL A 128 -4.16 4.91 -17.52
C VAL A 128 -4.87 5.33 -16.23
N ASP A 129 -5.62 6.43 -16.28
CA ASP A 129 -6.35 6.93 -15.10
C ASP A 129 -7.44 5.96 -14.65
N ILE A 130 -8.14 5.31 -15.59
CA ILE A 130 -9.16 4.29 -15.28
C ILE A 130 -8.51 3.09 -14.59
N ILE A 131 -7.44 2.54 -15.14
CA ILE A 131 -6.72 1.39 -14.55
C ILE A 131 -6.24 1.75 -13.14
N PHE A 132 -5.72 2.97 -12.96
CA PHE A 132 -5.29 3.45 -11.66
C PHE A 132 -6.43 3.51 -10.64
N ILE A 133 -7.60 4.03 -11.02
CA ILE A 133 -8.78 4.07 -10.16
C ILE A 133 -9.24 2.66 -9.80
N PHE A 134 -9.26 1.72 -10.75
CA PHE A 134 -9.58 0.32 -10.47
C PHE A 134 -8.60 -0.32 -9.48
N GLY A 135 -7.30 -0.03 -9.61
CA GLY A 135 -6.29 -0.48 -8.65
C GLY A 135 -6.53 0.08 -7.25
N LEU A 136 -6.84 1.38 -7.14
CA LEU A 136 -7.15 2.03 -5.87
C LEU A 136 -8.39 1.43 -5.21
N LEU A 137 -9.47 1.26 -5.98
CA LEU A 137 -10.72 0.64 -5.51
C LEU A 137 -10.51 -0.82 -5.14
N GLY A 138 -9.75 -1.57 -5.93
CA GLY A 138 -9.42 -2.97 -5.65
C GLY A 138 -8.66 -3.13 -4.34
N GLY A 139 -7.68 -2.27 -4.07
CA GLY A 139 -6.97 -2.25 -2.79
C GLY A 139 -7.91 -1.96 -1.62
N ALA A 140 -8.67 -0.86 -1.69
CA ALA A 140 -9.61 -0.48 -0.64
C ALA A 140 -10.69 -1.54 -0.39
N ALA A 141 -11.25 -2.12 -1.45
CA ALA A 141 -12.26 -3.18 -1.36
C ALA A 141 -11.69 -4.46 -0.74
N THR A 142 -10.45 -4.84 -1.05
CA THR A 142 -9.80 -6.02 -0.47
C THR A 142 -9.56 -5.83 1.03
N SER A 143 -9.08 -4.66 1.44
CA SER A 143 -8.92 -4.36 2.88
C SER A 143 -10.26 -4.44 3.61
N LEU A 144 -11.34 -3.87 3.05
CA LEU A 144 -12.67 -3.99 3.63
C LEU A 144 -13.14 -5.45 3.69
N ALA A 145 -12.95 -6.22 2.62
CA ALA A 145 -13.34 -7.63 2.56
C ALA A 145 -12.63 -8.51 3.61
N LEU A 146 -11.38 -8.19 3.95
CA LEU A 146 -10.67 -8.85 5.05
C LEU A 146 -11.14 -8.35 6.43
N GLY A 147 -11.52 -7.07 6.53
CA GLY A 147 -11.93 -6.43 7.78
C GLY A 147 -13.28 -6.89 8.31
N VAL A 148 -14.29 -6.94 7.43
CA VAL A 148 -15.68 -7.25 7.82
C VAL A 148 -15.78 -8.58 8.59
N PRO A 149 -15.25 -9.72 8.10
CA PRO A 149 -15.35 -11.00 8.82
C PRO A 149 -14.67 -10.98 10.19
N MET A 150 -13.57 -10.24 10.35
CA MET A 150 -12.89 -10.13 11.65
C MET A 150 -13.74 -9.37 12.67
N ILE A 151 -14.39 -8.29 12.26
CA ILE A 151 -15.29 -7.52 13.12
C ILE A 151 -16.52 -8.37 13.46
N THR A 152 -17.13 -9.02 12.46
CA THR A 152 -18.28 -9.91 12.65
C THR A 152 -17.97 -11.03 13.64
N ALA A 153 -16.84 -11.74 13.46
CA ALA A 153 -16.41 -12.80 14.37
C ALA A 153 -16.13 -12.27 15.78
N GLY A 154 -15.57 -11.05 15.90
CA GLY A 154 -15.37 -10.39 17.19
C GLY A 154 -16.68 -10.10 17.92
N ILE A 155 -17.68 -9.58 17.21
CA ILE A 155 -18.99 -9.28 17.80
C ILE A 155 -19.73 -10.56 18.17
N GLU A 156 -19.74 -11.57 17.30
CA GLU A 156 -20.32 -12.88 17.59
C GLU A 156 -19.69 -13.49 18.85
N ARG A 157 -18.37 -13.42 18.97
CA ARG A 157 -17.65 -13.92 20.15
C ARG A 157 -18.04 -13.18 21.44
N LEU A 158 -18.33 -11.89 21.37
CA LEU A 158 -18.66 -11.06 22.54
C LEU A 158 -20.15 -11.13 22.92
N THR A 159 -21.03 -11.26 21.94
CA THR A 159 -22.49 -11.09 22.12
C THR A 159 -23.28 -12.39 21.93
N GLY A 160 -22.70 -13.40 21.30
CA GLY A 160 -23.38 -14.63 20.90
C GLY A 160 -24.37 -14.46 19.74
N ILE A 161 -24.46 -13.28 19.14
CA ILE A 161 -25.29 -13.03 17.96
C ILE A 161 -24.58 -13.61 16.74
N ASP A 162 -25.25 -14.50 16.02
CA ASP A 162 -24.75 -15.14 14.81
C ASP A 162 -24.27 -14.10 13.78
N GLY A 163 -23.00 -14.22 13.37
CA GLY A 163 -22.37 -13.38 12.36
C GLY A 163 -22.97 -13.51 10.95
N ASP A 164 -23.70 -14.60 10.69
CA ASP A 164 -24.42 -14.80 9.42
C ASP A 164 -25.79 -14.11 9.39
N ASN A 165 -26.21 -13.48 10.49
CA ASN A 165 -27.42 -12.68 10.52
C ASN A 165 -27.31 -11.47 9.55
N MET A 166 -28.29 -11.35 8.65
CA MET A 166 -28.34 -10.28 7.64
C MET A 166 -28.40 -8.87 8.26
N LEU A 167 -28.93 -8.73 9.49
CA LEU A 167 -28.89 -7.47 10.25
C LEU A 167 -27.48 -7.09 10.69
N MET A 168 -26.67 -8.09 11.10
CA MET A 168 -25.27 -7.90 11.47
C MET A 168 -24.41 -7.53 10.25
N ARG A 169 -24.64 -8.19 9.11
CA ARG A 169 -23.94 -7.92 7.85
C ARG A 169 -24.32 -6.59 7.19
N GLY A 170 -25.51 -6.05 7.49
CA GLY A 170 -25.94 -4.74 7.00
C GLY A 170 -25.48 -3.55 7.86
N ALA A 171 -25.04 -3.81 9.10
CA ALA A 171 -24.60 -2.80 10.05
C ALA A 171 -23.07 -2.56 10.03
N ILE A 172 -22.30 -3.49 9.45
CA ILE A 172 -20.83 -3.47 9.30
C ILE A 172 -20.50 -3.23 7.84
#